data_AF-A0A833V996-F1
#
_entry.id   AF-A0A833V996-F1
#
_cell.length_a   1.000
_cell.length_b   1.000
_cell.length_c   1.000
_cell.angle_alpha   90.00
_cell.angle_beta   90.00
_cell.angle_gamma   90.00
#
_symmetry.space_group_name_H-M   'P 1'
#
loop_
_entity.id
_entity.type
_entity.pdbx_description
1 polymer ?
#
loop_
_entity_poly.entity_id
_entity_poly.type
_entity_poly.pdbx_seq_one_letter_code
_entity_poly.pdbx_strand_id
1 'polypeptide(L)' 'MSVLGSQGQSSSLQRLHYVEKRIVRLLELAGAAMDELGNASAPKTEVLALHCREFMMAIKSRYWYGVMLV' A
#
# COMPACT_ATOMS: atom_id res chain seq x y z
N MET A 1 41.07 -9.10 11.88
CA MET A 1 40.49 -8.69 13.17
C MET A 1 38.98 -8.87 13.07
N SER A 2 38.45 -9.65 14.01
CA SER A 2 37.06 -10.04 14.36
C SER A 2 35.88 -9.40 13.59
N VAL A 3 34.96 -10.12 12.91
CA VAL A 3 33.98 -11.17 13.31
C VAL A 3 32.56 -10.59 13.61
N LEU A 4 31.59 -11.08 12.81
CA LEU A 4 30.14 -11.27 13.04
C LEU A 4 29.18 -10.07 13.22
N GLY A 5 28.28 -9.94 12.23
CA GLY A 5 26.91 -9.42 12.36
C GLY A 5 26.40 -8.89 11.01
N SER A 6 25.39 -9.42 10.34
CA SER A 6 24.43 -10.48 10.62
C SER A 6 23.80 -10.88 9.28
N GLN A 7 24.15 -12.07 8.77
CA GLN A 7 23.54 -12.67 7.56
C GLN A 7 22.07 -13.09 7.77
N GLY A 8 21.43 -12.69 8.87
CA GLY A 8 20.04 -12.99 9.23
C GLY A 8 19.11 -11.77 9.39
N GLN A 9 19.60 -10.54 9.17
CA GLN A 9 18.82 -9.29 9.34
C GLN A 9 17.93 -8.93 8.14
N SER A 10 18.08 -9.59 6.98
CA SER A 10 17.52 -9.03 5.72
C SER A 10 16.04 -9.30 5.48
N SER A 11 15.41 -10.36 6.01
CA SER A 11 14.00 -10.66 5.66
C SER A 11 12.98 -9.74 6.34
N SER A 12 13.16 -9.40 7.62
CA SER A 12 12.19 -8.60 8.38
C SER A 12 12.21 -7.14 7.96
N LEU A 13 13.40 -6.55 7.76
CA LEU A 13 13.54 -5.18 7.25
C LEU A 13 13.05 -5.05 5.81
N GLN A 14 13.28 -6.06 4.96
CA GLN A 14 12.72 -6.08 3.60
C GLN A 14 11.19 -6.17 3.61
N ARG A 15 10.61 -6.98 4.50
CA ARG A 15 9.14 -7.01 4.70
C ARG A 15 8.62 -5.66 5.19
N LEU A 16 9.31 -5.00 6.11
CA LEU A 16 8.92 -3.70 6.63
C LEU A 16 8.95 -2.62 5.52
N HIS A 17 10.03 -2.56 4.75
CA HIS A 17 10.15 -1.67 3.57
C HIS A 17 9.08 -1.95 2.52
N TYR A 18 8.76 -3.22 2.31
CA TYR A 18 7.67 -3.61 1.41
C TYR A 18 6.31 -3.13 1.92
N VAL A 19 6.03 -3.25 3.22
CA VAL A 19 4.79 -2.74 3.85
C VAL A 19 4.73 -1.21 3.75
N GLU A 20 5.83 -0.51 4.03
CA GLU A 20 5.93 0.95 3.91
C GLU A 20 5.55 1.43 2.50
N LYS A 21 6.14 0.84 1.46
CA LYS A 21 5.80 1.17 0.06
C LYS A 21 4.32 0.94 -0.26
N ARG A 22 3.70 -0.09 0.33
CA ARG A 22 2.27 -0.35 0.13
C ARG A 22 1.40 0.69 0.82
N ILE A 23 1.77 1.11 2.02
CA ILE A 23 1.05 2.17 2.75
C ILE A 23 1.09 3.46 1.94
N VAL A 24 2.26 3.85 1.43
CA VAL A 24 2.40 5.02 0.55
C VAL A 24 1.49 4.88 -0.67
N ARG A 25 1.53 3.73 -1.36
CA ARG A 25 0.66 3.49 -2.53
C ARG A 25 -0.83 3.54 -2.21
N LEU A 26 -1.26 3.06 -1.03
CA LEU A 26 -2.65 3.14 -0.58
C LEU A 26 -3.09 4.59 -0.37
N LEU A 27 -2.23 5.41 0.24
CA LEU A 27 -2.50 6.82 0.46
C LEU A 27 -2.58 7.61 -0.85
N GLU A 28 -1.70 7.32 -1.82
CA GLU A 28 -1.75 7.91 -3.16
C GLU A 28 -3.08 7.61 -3.87
N LEU A 29 -3.54 6.36 -3.81
CA LEU A 29 -4.79 5.93 -4.43
C LEU A 29 -6.01 6.57 -3.76
N ALA A 30 -5.99 6.70 -2.43
CA ALA A 30 -7.04 7.40 -1.69
C ALA A 30 -7.07 8.89 -2.04
N GLY A 31 -5.90 9.54 -2.14
CA GLY A 31 -5.78 10.93 -2.56
C GLY A 31 -6.30 11.16 -3.97
N ALA A 32 -5.95 10.30 -4.93
CA ALA A 32 -6.45 10.38 -6.31
C ALA A 32 -7.97 10.17 -6.41
N ALA A 33 -8.53 9.27 -5.60
CA ALA A 33 -9.99 9.08 -5.52
C ALA A 33 -10.69 10.32 -4.93
N MET A 34 -10.11 10.95 -3.90
CA MET A 34 -10.64 12.18 -3.30
C MET A 34 -10.55 13.38 -4.24
N ASP A 35 -9.45 13.52 -4.99
CA ASP A 35 -9.25 14.58 -5.98
C ASP A 35 -10.27 14.48 -7.13
N GLU A 36 -10.49 13.26 -7.64
CA GLU A 36 -11.50 13.02 -8.68
C GLU A 36 -12.93 13.28 -8.17
N LEU A 37 -13.21 13.01 -6.89
CA LEU A 37 -14.50 13.30 -6.27
C LEU A 37 -14.70 14.79 -5.95
N GLY A 38 -13.61 15.50 -5.63
CA GLY A 38 -13.60 16.94 -5.36
C GLY A 38 -13.58 17.81 -6.60
N ASN A 39 -13.42 17.22 -7.79
CA ASN A 39 -13.47 17.92 -9.05
C ASN A 39 -14.87 18.55 -9.26
N ALA A 40 -14.92 19.82 -9.66
CA ALA A 40 -16.18 20.55 -9.86
C ALA A 40 -17.00 20.03 -11.06
N SER A 41 -16.35 19.25 -11.94
CA SER A 41 -17.01 18.50 -13.01
C SER A 41 -17.57 17.18 -12.45
N ALA A 42 -18.68 16.70 -12.99
CA ALA A 42 -19.26 15.42 -12.57
C ALA A 42 -18.16 14.33 -12.51
N PRO A 43 -18.01 13.61 -11.38
CA PRO A 43 -16.89 12.72 -11.16
C PRO A 43 -16.86 11.65 -12.25
N LYS A 44 -15.69 11.42 -12.86
CA LYS A 44 -15.56 10.36 -13.86
C LYS A 44 -15.63 9.03 -13.13
N THR A 45 -16.83 8.47 -13.08
CA THR A 45 -17.15 7.24 -12.35
C THR A 45 -16.25 6.07 -12.74
N GLU A 46 -15.79 6.04 -13.99
CA GLU A 46 -14.80 5.06 -14.49
C GLU A 46 -13.41 5.22 -13.83
N VAL A 47 -12.93 6.46 -13.68
CA VAL A 47 -11.64 6.78 -13.05
C VAL A 47 -11.71 6.51 -11.54
N LEU A 48 -12.81 6.91 -10.90
CA LEU A 48 -13.05 6.63 -9.48
C LEU A 48 -13.15 5.12 -9.22
N ALA A 49 -13.86 4.37 -10.06
CA ALA A 49 -13.97 2.92 -9.95
C ALA A 49 -12.60 2.23 -10.12
N LEU A 50 -11.75 2.74 -11.03
CA LEU A 50 -10.39 2.25 -11.21
C LEU A 50 -9.54 2.49 -9.95
N HIS A 51 -9.52 3.72 -9.40
CA HIS A 51 -8.78 4.03 -8.18
C HIS A 51 -9.25 3.19 -6.99
N CYS A 52 -10.56 3.03 -6.80
CA CYS A 52 -11.13 2.18 -5.75
C CYS A 52 -10.77 0.70 -5.92
N ARG A 53 -10.76 0.19 -7.16
CA ARG A 53 -10.36 -1.18 -7.46
C ARG A 53 -8.88 -1.42 -7.18
N GLU A 54 -8.00 -0.51 -7.60
CA GLU A 54 -6.57 -0.58 -7.30
C GLU A 54 -6.31 -0.50 -5.79
N PHE A 55 -7.05 0.35 -5.08
CA PHE A 55 -6.97 0.47 -3.64
C PHE A 55 -7.34 -0.84 -2.94
N MET A 56 -8.45 -1.48 -3.32
CA MET A 56 -8.85 -2.78 -2.76
C MET A 56 -7.83 -3.89 -3.05
N MET A 57 -7.25 -3.91 -4.25
CA MET A 57 -6.18 -4.87 -4.61
C MET A 57 -4.88 -4.59 -3.84
N ALA A 58 -4.58 -3.33 -3.55
CA ALA A 58 -3.49 -2.89 -2.69
C ALA A 58 -3.74 -3.17 -1.19
N ILE A 59 -4.97 -3.48 -0.77
CA ILE A 59 -5.27 -4.00 0.57
C ILE A 59 -5.16 -5.53 0.61
N LYS A 60 -5.67 -6.23 -0.41
CA LYS A 60 -5.80 -7.70 -0.45
C LYS A 60 -4.48 -8.49 -0.49
N SER A 61 -3.32 -7.87 -0.30
CA SER A 61 -2.07 -8.63 -0.26
C SER A 61 -1.93 -9.47 0.99
N ARG A 62 -1.27 -10.61 0.78
CA ARG A 62 -1.01 -11.70 1.71
C ARG A 62 -0.48 -11.27 3.10
N TYR A 63 0.04 -10.05 3.23
CA TYR A 63 0.56 -9.50 4.49
C TYR A 63 -0.49 -8.85 5.40
N TRP A 64 -1.65 -8.45 4.89
CA TRP A 64 -2.70 -7.82 5.71
C TRP A 64 -3.63 -8.84 6.38
N TYR A 65 -3.77 -10.06 5.83
CA TYR A 65 -4.49 -11.15 6.48
C TYR A 65 -3.89 -11.51 7.85
N GLY A 66 -2.57 -11.41 8.01
CA GLY A 66 -1.91 -11.67 9.30
C GLY A 66 -2.02 -10.52 10.30
N VAL A 67 -2.23 -9.28 9.84
CA VAL A 67 -2.40 -8.09 10.70
C VAL A 67 -3.86 -7.92 11.14
N MET A 68 -4.81 -8.42 10.35
CA MET A 68 -6.25 -8.35 10.62
C MET A 68 -6.78 -9.57 11.41
N LEU A 69 -5.92 -10.53 11.73
CA LEU A 69 -6.21 -11.72 12.57
C LEU A 69 -5.60 -11.63 13.98
N VAL A 70 -5.03 -10.48 14.35
CA VAL A 70 -4.53 -10.18 15.71
C VAL A 70 -5.45 -9.16 16.37
#